data_AF-A0A6P1UP29-F1
#
_entry.id   AF-A0A6P1UP29-F1
#
_cell.length_a   1.000
_cell.length_b   1.000
_cell.length_c   1.000
_cell.angle_alpha   90.00
_cell.angle_beta   90.00
_cell.angle_gamma   90.00
#
_symmetry.space_group_name_H-M   'P 1'
#
loop_
_entity.id
_entity.type
_entity.pdbx_description
1 polymer ?
#
loop_
_entity_poly.entity_id
_entity_poly.type
_entity_poly.pdbx_seq_one_letter_code
_entity_poly.pdbx_strand_id
1 'polypeptide(L)' 'MSQLIQLSRHSYVYREFTIYKCPMNRTTARRTYSVLNNGDYFGLDFALAEACRTIDRIIANHCFINH' A
#
# COMPACT_ATOMS: atom_id res chain seq x y z
N MET A 1 9.11 -14.52 5.12
CA MET A 1 9.57 -13.26 4.53
C MET A 1 8.50 -12.76 3.60
N SER A 2 7.90 -11.61 3.88
CA SER A 2 6.89 -11.02 3.00
C SER A 2 7.58 -10.37 1.80
N GLN A 3 7.44 -10.96 0.61
CA GLN A 3 8.03 -10.40 -0.60
C GLN A 3 7.11 -9.31 -1.17
N LEU A 4 7.69 -8.12 -1.37
CA LEU A 4 7.08 -7.07 -2.19
C LEU A 4 7.22 -7.49 -3.65
N ILE A 5 6.11 -7.83 -4.29
CA ILE A 5 6.06 -8.22 -5.69
C ILE A 5 5.72 -6.99 -6.52
N GLN A 6 6.65 -6.55 -7.38
CA GLN A 6 6.36 -5.47 -8.31
C GLN A 6 5.61 -6.04 -9.53
N LEU A 7 4.31 -5.72 -9.66
CA LEU A 7 3.52 -6.07 -10.83
C LEU A 7 3.82 -5.15 -12.02
N SER A 8 4.09 -3.87 -11.75
CA SER A 8 4.34 -2.86 -12.78
C SER A 8 5.12 -1.68 -12.22
N ARG A 9 5.57 -0.77 -13.10
CA ARG A 9 6.32 0.45 -12.72
C ARG A 9 5.61 1.33 -11.69
N HIS A 10 4.29 1.20 -11.60
CA HIS A 10 3.43 1.95 -10.69
C HIS A 10 2.57 1.08 -9.78
N SER A 11 2.77 -0.25 -9.77
CA SER A 11 1.91 -1.16 -9.03
C SER A 11 2.75 -2.22 -8.36
N TYR A 12 2.58 -2.33 -7.05
CA TYR A 12 3.27 -3.27 -6.19
C TYR A 12 2.24 -4.06 -5.40
N VAL A 13 2.57 -5.29 -5.02
CA VAL A 13 1.74 -6.14 -4.18
C VAL A 13 2.57 -6.57 -2.98
N TYR A 14 1.98 -6.44 -1.80
CA TYR A 14 2.61 -6.80 -0.54
C TYR A 14 1.57 -7.49 0.35
N ARG A 15 1.75 -8.79 0.59
CA ARG A 15 0.89 -9.58 1.50
C ARG A 15 -0.61 -9.41 1.24
N GLU A 16 -1.00 -9.53 -0.03
CA GLU A 16 -2.39 -9.34 -0.51
C GLU A 16 -2.89 -7.90 -0.60
N PHE A 17 -2.09 -6.92 -0.17
CA PHE A 17 -2.38 -5.51 -0.41
C PHE A 17 -1.73 -5.04 -1.71
N THR A 18 -2.44 -4.18 -2.43
CA THR A 18 -1.95 -3.52 -3.64
C THR A 18 -1.50 -2.11 -3.31
N ILE A 19 -0.23 -1.81 -3.53
CA ILE A 19 0.35 -0.47 -3.40
C ILE A 19 0.46 0.16 -4.78
N TYR A 20 -0.29 1.23 -5.00
CA TYR A 20 -0.26 2.00 -6.24
C TYR A 20 0.60 3.24 -6.08
N LYS A 21 1.56 3.42 -6.98
CA LYS A 21 2.41 4.61 -7.01
C LYS A 21 1.75 5.68 -7.86
N CYS A 22 1.23 6.70 -7.20
CA CYS A 22 0.64 7.83 -7.88
C CYS A 22 1.70 8.62 -8.67
N PRO A 23 1.32 9.20 -9.82
CA PRO A 23 2.18 10.14 -10.51
C PRO A 23 2.52 11.29 -9.56
N MET A 24 3.76 11.78 -9.65
CA MET A 24 4.21 12.89 -8.82
C MET A 24 3.27 14.08 -9.01
N ASN A 25 2.61 14.49 -7.93
CA ASN A 25 1.69 15.61 -8.01
C ASN A 25 2.51 16.86 -8.28
N ARG A 26 2.35 17.51 -9.45
CA ARG A 26 3.19 18.65 -9.85
C ARG A 26 3.05 19.83 -8.88
N THR A 27 1.91 19.93 -8.20
CA THR A 27 1.59 20.99 -7.23
C THR A 27 2.34 20.82 -5.90
N THR A 28 2.49 19.59 -5.42
CA THR A 28 3.11 19.30 -4.10
C THR A 28 4.52 18.72 -4.24
N ALA A 29 4.95 18.37 -5.46
CA ALA A 29 6.21 17.71 -5.78
C ALA A 29 6.51 16.47 -4.91
N ARG A 30 5.46 15.79 -4.42
CA ARG A 30 5.57 14.59 -3.59
C ARG A 30 5.14 13.37 -4.39
N ARG A 31 5.88 12.27 -4.18
CA ARG A 31 5.49 10.94 -4.65
C ARG A 31 4.66 10.31 -3.54
N THR A 32 3.40 10.08 -3.84
CA THR A 32 2.42 9.46 -2.95
C THR A 32 2.20 8.01 -3.35
N TYR A 33 1.95 7.16 -2.35
CA TYR A 33 1.68 5.74 -2.55
C TYR A 33 0.34 5.41 -1.89
N SER A 34 -0.57 4.92 -2.70
CA SER A 34 -1.88 4.47 -2.26
C SER A 34 -1.85 3.01 -1.87
N VAL A 35 -2.44 2.65 -0.74
CA VAL A 35 -2.61 1.25 -0.32
C VAL A 35 -4.06 0.86 -0.48
N LEU A 36 -4.31 -0.20 -1.25
CA LEU A 36 -5.62 -0.79 -1.45
C LEU A 36 -5.59 -2.26 -1.03
N ASN A 37 -6.67 -2.74 -0.43
CA ASN A 37 -6.90 -4.16 -0.18
C ASN A 37 -8.26 -4.56 -0.73
N ASN A 38 -8.30 -5.38 -1.77
CA ASN A 38 -9.53 -6.01 -2.26
C ASN A 38 -10.76 -5.08 -2.48
N GLY A 39 -10.54 -3.78 -2.72
CA GLY A 39 -11.61 -2.77 -2.88
C GLY A 39 -11.62 -1.70 -1.78
N ASP A 40 -11.00 -1.96 -0.63
CA ASP A 40 -10.87 -1.01 0.48
C ASP A 40 -9.62 -0.15 0.34
N TYR A 41 -9.80 1.15 0.53
CA TYR A 41 -8.74 2.15 0.40
C TYR A 41 -8.22 2.58 1.77
N PHE A 42 -6.92 2.38 2.01
CA PHE A 42 -6.29 2.64 3.31
C PHE A 42 -5.57 4.00 3.40
N GLY A 43 -5.36 4.69 2.26
CA GLY A 43 -4.81 6.05 2.20
C GLY A 43 -3.81 6.29 1.07
N LEU A 44 -3.46 7.56 0.81
CA LEU A 44 -2.64 8.02 -0.34
C LEU A 44 -1.20 8.45 0.04
N ASP A 45 -1.00 8.89 1.29
CA ASP A 45 0.14 9.74 1.65
C ASP A 45 1.33 8.99 2.26
N PHE A 46 1.41 7.69 2.02
CA PHE A 46 2.46 6.88 2.60
C PHE A 46 3.73 6.91 1.73
N ALA A 47 4.90 6.91 2.36
CA ALA A 47 6.11 6.42 1.70
C ALA A 47 6.01 4.89 1.56
N LEU A 48 6.70 4.28 0.59
CA LEU A 48 6.66 2.82 0.38
C LEU A 48 6.91 2.02 1.68
N ALA A 49 7.87 2.47 2.50
CA ALA A 49 8.18 1.83 3.78
C ALA A 49 7.06 1.98 4.82
N GLU A 50 6.41 3.16 4.87
CA GLU A 50 5.27 3.41 5.77
C GLU A 50 4.04 2.61 5.33
N ALA A 51 3.81 2.49 4.01
CA ALA A 51 2.77 1.63 3.46
C ALA A 51 2.96 0.17 3.91
N CYS A 52 4.17 -0.38 3.79
CA CYS A 52 4.47 -1.71 4.30
C CYS A 52 4.24 -1.81 5.81
N ARG A 53 4.70 -0.84 6.62
CA ARG A 53 4.46 -0.84 8.08
C ARG A 53 2.98 -0.81 8.44
N THR A 54 2.17 -0.03 7.72
CA THR A 54 0.73 0.02 7.90
C THR A 54 0.10 -1.34 7.60
N ILE A 55 0.49 -1.97 6.49
CA ILE A 55 0.03 -3.32 6.12
C ILE A 55 0.46 -4.35 7.18
N ASP A 56 1.72 -4.31 7.61
CA ASP A 56 2.24 -5.16 8.69
C ASP A 56 1.45 -4.96 9.98
N ARG A 57 1.09 -3.72 10.34
CA ARG A 57 0.21 -3.45 11.48
C ARG A 57 -1.19 -4.00 11.28
N ILE A 58 -1.80 -3.84 10.11
CA ILE A 58 -3.16 -4.36 9.83
C ILE A 58 -3.18 -5.89 9.97
N ILE A 59 -2.18 -6.57 9.39
CA ILE A 59 -2.04 -8.03 9.46
C ILE A 59 -1.71 -8.47 10.88
N ALA A 60 -0.79 -7.79 11.57
CA ALA A 60 -0.42 -8.12 12.94
C ALA A 60 -1.55 -7.89 13.96
N ASN A 61 -2.40 -6.87 13.73
CA ASN A 61 -3.58 -6.65 14.55
C ASN A 61 -4.74 -7.61 14.22
N HIS A 62 -4.59 -8.48 13.21
CA HIS A 62 -5.49 -9.58 12.89
C HIS A 62 -6.99 -9.20 12.86
N CYS A 63 -7.31 -7.97 12.47
CA CYS A 63 -8.70 -7.50 12.29
C CYS A 63 -9.32 -8.01 10.98
N PHE A 64 -8.89 -9.16 10.46
CA PHE A 64 -9.71 -9.93 9.55
C PHE A 64 -10.92 -10.42 10.35
N ILE A 65 -11.97 -9.61 10.34
CA ILE A 65 -13.31 -10.11 10.63
C ILE A 65 -13.61 -11.08 9.49
N ASN A 66 -13.32 -12.36 9.69
CA ASN A 66 -13.98 -13.43 8.95
C ASN A 66 -15.48 -13.28 9.21
N HIS A 67 -16.24 -12.87 8.19
CA HIS A 67 -17.67 -13.12 8.13
C HIS A 67 -17.93 -14.12 7.01
#